data_AF-A0A140KCY8-F1
#
_entry.id   AF-A0A140KCY8-F1
#
_cell.length_a   1.000
_cell.length_b   1.000
_cell.length_c   1.000
_cell.angle_alpha   90.00
_cell.angle_beta   90.00
_cell.angle_gamma   90.00
#
_symmetry.space_group_name_H-M   'P 1'
#
loop_
_entity.id
_entity.type
_entity.pdbx_description
1 polymer ?
#
loop_
_entity_poly.entity_id
_entity_poly.type
_entity_poly.pdbx_seq_one_letter_code
_entity_poly.pdbx_strand_id
1 'polypeptide(L)'
;MRNLFPGYYKPTEDEFQELWQEGIFCFDTNILLNVYRYSSQARERLFEILDKLQDRIWIPYQVAYEYQKKRLDVISQQLEPYKEISNKLDNNFAELKKQLNSYSKRHSFSDFVEIERI
;
A
#
# COMPACT_ATOMS: atom_id res chain seq x y z
N MET A 1 25.32 19.52 25.07
CA MET A 1 24.88 18.72 23.90
C MET A 1 23.55 18.00 24.14
N ARG A 2 23.34 17.34 25.29
CA ARG A 2 22.07 16.65 25.60
C ARG A 2 20.80 17.49 25.38
N ASN A 3 20.79 18.74 25.84
CA ASN A 3 19.62 19.61 25.71
C ASN A 3 19.34 20.08 24.26
N LEU A 4 20.34 20.04 23.38
CA LEU A 4 20.18 20.43 21.98
C LEU A 4 19.68 19.27 21.10
N PHE A 5 19.99 18.04 21.52
CA PHE A 5 19.69 16.83 20.75
C PHE A 5 19.13 15.72 21.65
N PRO A 6 18.01 15.98 22.37
CA PRO A 6 17.49 15.03 23.36
C PRO A 6 17.14 13.67 22.76
N GLY A 7 16.70 13.63 21.48
CA GLY A 7 16.35 12.38 20.78
C GLY A 7 17.51 11.39 20.56
N TYR A 8 18.77 11.79 20.77
CA TYR A 8 19.93 10.89 20.71
C TYR A 8 20.25 10.21 22.05
N TYR A 9 19.57 10.60 23.11
CA TYR A 9 19.78 10.07 24.45
C TYR A 9 18.53 9.32 24.88
N LYS A 10 18.72 8.11 25.40
CA LYS A 10 17.61 7.31 25.91
C LYS A 10 17.00 8.02 27.13
N PRO A 11 15.69 8.32 27.12
CA PRO A 11 15.01 8.87 28.29
C PRO A 11 14.98 7.85 29.44
N THR A 12 14.89 8.35 30.67
CA THR A 12 14.50 7.52 31.82
C THR A 12 13.06 7.02 31.65
N GLU A 13 12.63 6.08 32.50
CA GLU A 13 11.25 5.59 32.45
C GLU A 13 10.26 6.75 32.72
N ASP A 14 10.54 7.57 33.73
CA ASP A 14 9.69 8.71 34.09
C ASP A 14 9.61 9.74 32.96
N GLU A 15 10.76 10.09 32.35
CA GLU A 15 10.80 10.98 31.19
C GLU A 15 10.04 10.40 29.98
N PHE A 16 10.13 9.09 29.77
CA PHE A 16 9.41 8.42 28.69
C PHE A 16 7.89 8.45 28.91
N GLN A 17 7.43 8.19 30.13
CA GLN A 17 6.01 8.28 30.49
C GLN A 17 5.48 9.71 30.29
N GLU A 18 6.22 10.72 30.72
CA GLU A 18 5.87 12.12 30.52
C GLU A 18 5.79 12.48 29.02
N LEU A 19 6.79 12.08 28.23
CA LEU A 19 6.79 12.27 26.76
C LEU A 19 5.59 11.60 26.10
N TRP A 20 5.18 10.42 26.57
CA TRP A 20 4.04 9.72 26.01
C TRP A 20 2.70 10.38 26.34
N GLN A 21 2.56 10.94 27.55
CA GLN A 21 1.36 11.62 28.02
C GLN A 21 1.19 13.01 27.39
N GLU A 22 2.25 13.81 27.33
CA GLU A 22 2.18 15.23 26.97
C GLU A 22 2.81 15.57 25.62
N GLY A 23 3.62 14.67 25.06
CA GLY A 23 4.39 14.93 23.85
C GLY A 23 3.53 15.16 22.61
N ILE A 24 4.07 15.96 21.69
CA ILE A 24 3.53 16.18 20.35
C ILE A 24 4.07 15.08 19.42
N PHE A 25 3.17 14.42 18.70
CA PHE A 25 3.50 13.41 17.71
C PHE A 25 3.67 14.03 16.33
N CYS A 26 4.88 13.96 15.81
CA CYS A 26 5.21 14.33 14.44
C CYS A 26 5.49 13.06 13.62
N PHE A 27 4.60 12.73 12.68
CA PHE A 27 4.77 11.57 11.83
C PHE A 27 5.60 11.90 10.58
N ASP A 28 6.42 10.95 10.14
CA ASP A 28 7.10 11.03 8.85
C ASP A 28 6.12 10.84 7.69
N THR A 29 6.42 11.45 6.54
CA THR A 29 5.66 11.30 5.29
C THR A 29 5.40 9.84 4.93
N ASN A 30 6.37 8.95 5.14
CA ASN A 30 6.25 7.54 4.78
C ASN A 30 5.14 6.83 5.56
N ILE A 31 4.93 7.18 6.83
CA ILE A 31 3.84 6.62 7.63
C ILE A 31 2.49 6.99 7.01
N LEU A 32 2.33 8.25 6.60
CA LEU A 32 1.10 8.74 5.97
C LEU A 32 0.87 8.11 4.59
N LEU A 33 1.93 7.89 3.80
CA LEU A 33 1.84 7.24 2.49
C LEU A 33 1.56 5.74 2.60
N ASN A 34 2.01 5.09 3.66
CA ASN A 34 1.82 3.65 3.86
C ASN A 34 0.35 3.26 4.07
N VAL A 35 -0.53 4.21 4.42
CA VAL A 35 -1.99 4.02 4.41
C VAL A 35 -2.48 3.42 3.09
N TYR A 36 -1.87 3.76 1.96
CA TYR A 36 -2.24 3.22 0.65
C TYR A 36 -1.66 1.83 0.34
N ARG A 37 -0.62 1.41 1.08
CA ARG A 37 0.11 0.15 0.87
C ARG A 37 -0.33 -0.96 1.82
N TYR A 38 -0.91 -0.59 2.96
CA TYR A 38 -1.30 -1.55 3.99
C TYR A 38 -2.57 -2.31 3.64
N SER A 39 -2.67 -3.52 4.20
CA SER A 39 -3.92 -4.27 4.23
C SER A 39 -5.00 -3.46 4.96
N SER A 40 -6.27 -3.74 4.66
CA SER A 40 -7.40 -3.04 5.28
C SER A 40 -7.30 -3.05 6.82
N GLN A 41 -6.96 -4.20 7.41
CA GLN A 41 -6.85 -4.35 8.87
C GLN A 41 -5.70 -3.51 9.46
N ALA A 42 -4.52 -3.50 8.84
CA ALA A 42 -3.39 -2.72 9.34
C ALA A 42 -3.63 -1.22 9.18
N ARG A 43 -4.30 -0.81 8.09
CA ARG A 43 -4.72 0.57 7.88
C ARG A 43 -5.73 1.04 8.92
N GLU A 44 -6.72 0.22 9.24
CA GLU A 44 -7.73 0.54 10.26
C GLU A 44 -7.08 0.74 11.64
N ARG A 45 -6.19 -0.17 12.05
CA ARG A 45 -5.42 0.01 13.29
C ARG A 45 -4.58 1.28 13.31
N LEU A 46 -3.98 1.66 12.18
CA LEU A 46 -3.23 2.91 12.09
C LEU A 46 -4.16 4.10 12.32
N PHE A 47 -5.35 4.11 11.71
CA PHE A 47 -6.33 5.18 11.94
C PHE A 47 -6.82 5.22 13.38
N GLU A 48 -7.05 4.07 14.03
CA GLU A 48 -7.38 4.04 15.47
C GLU A 48 -6.29 4.66 16.35
N ILE A 49 -5.02 4.45 16.00
CA ILE A 49 -3.89 5.06 16.73
C ILE A 49 -3.86 6.58 16.50
N LEU A 50 -4.02 7.02 15.25
CA LEU A 50 -4.03 8.44 14.90
C LEU A 50 -5.20 9.17 15.58
N ASP A 51 -6.39 8.55 15.64
CA ASP A 51 -7.57 9.10 16.29
C ASP A 51 -7.36 9.30 17.80
N LYS A 52 -6.75 8.32 18.48
CA LYS A 52 -6.38 8.42 19.90
C LYS A 52 -5.36 9.53 20.20
N LEU A 53 -4.57 9.92 19.20
CA LEU A 53 -3.51 10.91 19.34
C LEU A 53 -3.87 12.27 18.74
N GLN A 54 -5.06 12.42 18.13
CA GLN A 54 -5.39 13.52 17.21
C GLN A 54 -5.08 14.92 17.74
N ASP A 55 -5.36 15.19 19.02
CA ASP A 55 -5.15 16.50 19.65
C ASP A 55 -3.67 16.87 19.81
N ARG A 56 -2.77 15.88 19.69
CA ARG A 56 -1.32 16.02 19.86
C ARG A 56 -0.56 15.73 18.57
N ILE A 57 -1.25 15.61 17.44
CA ILE A 57 -0.58 15.42 16.14
C ILE A 57 -0.16 16.78 15.59
N TRP A 58 1.13 16.90 15.25
CA TRP A 58 1.63 18.03 14.48
C TRP A 58 2.21 17.54 13.16
N ILE A 59 1.80 18.19 12.06
CA ILE A 59 2.28 17.89 10.72
C ILE A 59 3.14 19.05 10.22
N PRO A 60 4.47 18.87 10.11
CA PRO A 60 5.34 19.88 9.50
C PRO A 60 4.96 20.16 8.05
N TYR A 61 5.18 21.39 7.60
CA TYR A 61 4.94 21.77 6.20
C TYR A 61 5.61 20.82 5.20
N GLN A 62 6.88 20.45 5.46
CA GLN A 62 7.62 19.54 4.59
C GLN A 62 6.95 18.17 4.46
N VAL A 63 6.43 17.62 5.58
CA VAL A 63 5.72 16.34 5.59
C VAL A 63 4.43 16.44 4.76
N ALA A 64 3.65 17.50 4.97
CA ALA A 64 2.42 17.72 4.19
C ALA A 64 2.70 17.91 2.69
N TYR A 65 3.74 18.68 2.35
CA TYR A 65 4.16 18.92 0.97
C TYR A 65 4.60 17.63 0.28
N GLU A 66 5.46 16.84 0.93
CA GLU A 66 5.90 15.56 0.37
C GLU A 66 4.77 14.55 0.23
N TYR A 67 3.86 14.50 1.21
CA TYR A 67 2.68 13.66 1.14
C TYR A 67 1.84 14.04 -0.09
N GLN A 68 1.54 15.33 -0.27
CA GLN A 68 0.75 15.78 -1.42
C GLN A 68 1.43 15.47 -2.74
N LYS A 69 2.74 15.66 -2.82
CA LYS A 69 3.52 15.41 -4.04
C LYS A 69 3.55 13.91 -4.40
N LYS A 70 3.69 13.03 -3.42
CA LYS A 70 3.96 11.59 -3.64
C LYS A 70 2.71 10.71 -3.63
N ARG A 71 1.57 11.15 -3.05
CA ARG A 71 0.41 10.27 -2.81
C ARG A 71 -0.14 9.57 -4.05
N LEU A 72 -0.26 10.29 -5.18
CA LEU A 72 -0.83 9.73 -6.41
C LEU A 72 0.09 8.68 -7.04
N ASP A 73 1.40 8.93 -7.02
CA ASP A 73 2.40 7.99 -7.51
C ASP A 73 2.37 6.69 -6.69
N VAL A 74 2.29 6.81 -5.36
CA VAL A 74 2.18 5.64 -4.47
C VAL A 74 0.92 4.83 -4.77
N ILE A 75 -0.23 5.49 -4.93
CA ILE A 75 -1.49 4.81 -5.28
C ILE A 75 -1.35 4.11 -6.64
N SER A 76 -0.81 4.80 -7.65
CA SER A 76 -0.61 4.22 -8.99
C SER A 76 0.28 2.98 -8.94
N GLN A 77 1.38 3.03 -8.18
CA GLN A 77 2.29 1.90 -7.99
C GLN A 77 1.60 0.67 -7.37
N GLN A 78 0.61 0.86 -6.48
CA GLN A 78 -0.14 -0.27 -5.92
C GLN A 78 -1.07 -0.93 -6.94
N LEU A 79 -1.45 -0.23 -8.02
CA LEU A 79 -2.32 -0.76 -9.07
C LEU A 79 -1.56 -1.46 -10.19
N GLU A 80 -0.29 -1.13 -10.41
CA GLU A 80 0.52 -1.72 -11.50
C GLU A 80 0.60 -3.26 -11.47
N PRO A 81 0.83 -3.94 -10.33
CA PRO A 81 0.87 -5.40 -10.30
C PRO A 81 -0.43 -6.04 -10.78
N TYR A 82 -1.59 -5.43 -10.51
CA TYR A 82 -2.88 -5.92 -10.99
C TYR A 82 -3.01 -5.78 -12.51
N LYS A 83 -2.52 -4.67 -13.08
CA LYS A 83 -2.46 -4.50 -14.54
C LYS A 83 -1.55 -5.53 -15.19
N GLU A 84 -0.38 -5.79 -14.60
CA GLU A 84 0.54 -6.81 -15.10
C GLU A 84 -0.09 -8.21 -15.08
N ILE A 85 -0.81 -8.56 -14.01
CA ILE A 85 -1.53 -9.84 -13.91
C ILE A 85 -2.62 -9.93 -14.99
N SER A 86 -3.41 -8.87 -15.18
CA SER A 86 -4.44 -8.81 -16.23
C SER A 86 -3.83 -9.05 -17.61
N ASN A 87 -2.75 -8.31 -17.93
CA ASN A 87 -2.06 -8.46 -19.21
C ASN A 87 -1.50 -9.87 -19.42
N LYS A 88 -0.96 -10.50 -18.37
CA LYS A 88 -0.48 -11.89 -18.43
C LYS A 88 -1.61 -12.87 -18.68
N LEU A 89 -2.76 -12.69 -18.02
CA LEU A 89 -3.94 -13.53 -18.26
C LEU A 89 -4.43 -13.41 -19.70
N ASP A 90 -4.57 -12.18 -20.21
CA ASP A 90 -5.04 -11.92 -21.58
C ASP A 90 -4.12 -12.57 -22.63
N ASN A 91 -2.80 -12.42 -22.45
CA ASN A 91 -1.82 -13.05 -23.33
C ASN A 91 -1.90 -14.58 -23.29
N ASN A 92 -2.01 -15.17 -22.10
CA ASN A 92 -2.12 -16.62 -21.94
C ASN A 92 -3.43 -17.15 -22.57
N PHE A 93 -4.55 -16.45 -22.41
CA PHE A 93 -5.81 -16.81 -23.07
C PHE A 93 -5.69 -16.76 -24.59
N ALA A 94 -5.05 -15.72 -25.14
CA ALA A 94 -4.81 -15.59 -26.56
C ALA A 94 -3.94 -16.75 -27.09
N GLU A 95 -2.91 -17.15 -26.34
CA GLU A 95 -2.04 -18.27 -26.69
C GLU A 95 -2.78 -19.61 -26.65
N LEU A 96 -3.52 -19.89 -25.56
CA LEU A 96 -4.34 -21.10 -25.45
C LEU A 96 -5.37 -21.20 -26.57
N LYS A 97 -6.05 -20.09 -26.90
CA LYS A 97 -6.99 -20.03 -28.03
C LYS A 97 -6.29 -20.34 -29.36
N LYS A 98 -5.07 -19.83 -29.57
CA LYS A 98 -4.27 -20.14 -30.77
C LYS A 98 -3.88 -21.62 -30.83
N GLN A 99 -3.48 -22.21 -29.70
CA GLN A 99 -3.13 -23.63 -29.60
C GLN A 99 -4.36 -24.51 -29.89
N LEU A 100 -5.51 -24.25 -29.26
CA LEU A 100 -6.78 -24.96 -29.51
C LEU A 100 -7.22 -24.86 -30.98
N ASN A 101 -7.14 -23.66 -31.57
CA ASN A 101 -7.44 -23.46 -32.98
C ASN A 101 -6.48 -24.23 -33.92
N SER A 102 -5.23 -24.40 -33.52
CA SER A 102 -4.25 -25.17 -34.28
C SER A 102 -4.50 -26.69 -34.20
N TYR A 103 -4.98 -27.17 -33.05
CA TYR A 103 -5.36 -28.56 -32.84
C TYR A 103 -6.66 -28.92 -33.56
N SER A 104 -7.71 -28.09 -33.46
CA SER A 104 -8.99 -28.31 -34.17
C SER A 104 -8.85 -28.26 -35.69
N LYS A 105 -7.92 -27.46 -36.23
CA LYS A 105 -7.60 -27.48 -37.67
C LYS A 105 -6.89 -28.75 -38.13
N ARG A 106 -6.14 -29.43 -37.24
CA ARG A 106 -5.39 -30.65 -37.56
C ARG A 106 -6.19 -31.93 -37.30
N HIS A 107 -7.17 -31.86 -36.40
CA HIS A 107 -8.06 -32.96 -36.09
C HIS A 107 -9.50 -32.45 -36.16
N SER A 108 -10.29 -32.94 -37.12
CA SER A 108 -11.72 -32.63 -37.23
C SER A 108 -12.48 -33.24 -36.05
N PHE A 109 -12.39 -32.60 -34.88
CA PHE A 109 -13.21 -32.91 -33.72
C PHE A 109 -14.40 -31.95 -33.72
N SER A 110 -15.55 -32.48 -34.10
CA SER A 110 -16.82 -31.75 -34.15
C SER A 110 -17.36 -31.34 -32.77
N ASP A 111 -16.86 -31.90 -31.67
CA ASP A 111 -17.58 -31.82 -30.38
C ASP A 111 -16.65 -31.56 -29.19
N PHE A 112 -16.06 -30.36 -29.08
CA PHE A 112 -15.50 -29.91 -27.80
C PHE A 112 -16.22 -28.64 -27.34
N VAL A 113 -17.33 -28.90 -26.65
CA VAL A 113 -17.95 -28.18 -25.53
C VAL A 113 -17.76 -26.65 -25.56
N GLU A 114 -18.87 -25.95 -25.83
CA GLU A 114 -19.09 -24.57 -25.42
C GLU A 114 -18.67 -24.39 -23.96
N ILE A 115 -17.48 -23.83 -23.73
CA ILE A 115 -17.15 -23.24 -22.44
C ILE A 115 -17.91 -21.91 -22.41
N GLU A 116 -19.19 -21.98 -22.06
CA GLU A 116 -19.96 -20.82 -21.65
C GLU A 116 -19.27 -20.15 -20.46
N ARG A 117 -19.14 -18.84 -20.57
CA ARG A 117 -18.59 -17.95 -19.55
C ARG A 117 -19.37 -18.09 -18.24
N ILE A 118 -18.69 -18.47 -17.17
CA ILE A 118 -19.07 -18.13 -15.79
C ILE A 118 -18.33 -16.85 -15.42
#